data_AF-A0A0D3IAR8-F1
#
_entry.id   AF-A0A0D3IAR8-F1
#
_cell.length_a   1.000
_cell.length_b   1.000
_cell.length_c   1.000
_cell.angle_alpha   90.00
_cell.angle_beta   90.00
_cell.angle_gamma   90.00
#
_symmetry.space_group_name_H-M   'P 1'
#
loop_
_entity.id
_entity.type
_entity.pdbx_description
1 polymer ?
#
loop_
_entity_poly.entity_id
_entity_poly.type
_entity_poly.pdbx_seq_one_letter_code
_entity_poly.pdbx_strand_id
1 'polypeptide(L)'
;RKTGHEPTLWLDKACIDQTNIDQALTCLPIFLAGCQRLLVVAGPTFCRRLWCLLEIFTFLRMGGSVERIEVLFIADPLKDP
;
A
#
# COMPACT_ATOMS: atom_id res chain seq x y z
N ARG A 1 -16.12 -6.17 -8.11
CA ARG A 1 -16.38 -6.46 -9.54
C ARG A 1 -15.38 -7.51 -10.00
N LYS A 2 -15.82 -8.64 -10.59
CA LYS A 2 -14.96 -9.58 -11.31
C LYS A 2 -14.89 -9.11 -12.76
N THR A 3 -13.99 -8.19 -13.07
CA THR A 3 -13.54 -8.00 -14.45
C THR A 3 -12.80 -9.28 -14.84
N GLY A 4 -13.02 -9.85 -16.03
CA GLY A 4 -12.39 -11.11 -16.45
C GLY A 4 -10.87 -11.04 -16.68
N HIS A 5 -10.22 -10.00 -16.18
CA HIS A 5 -8.77 -9.79 -16.26
C HIS A 5 -8.11 -10.21 -14.95
N GLU A 6 -6.88 -10.70 -15.04
CA GLU A 6 -6.04 -10.96 -13.88
C GLU A 6 -5.79 -9.65 -13.09
N PRO A 7 -5.69 -9.71 -11.75
CA PRO A 7 -5.44 -8.52 -10.95
C PRO A 7 -4.05 -7.95 -11.28
N THR A 8 -3.99 -6.65 -11.53
CA THR A 8 -2.72 -5.93 -11.64
C THR A 8 -2.29 -5.45 -10.26
N LEU A 9 -1.02 -5.67 -9.91
CA LEU A 9 -0.43 -5.22 -8.65
C LEU A 9 0.51 -4.05 -8.92
N TRP A 10 0.33 -2.96 -8.17
CA TRP A 10 1.31 -1.90 -8.06
C TRP A 10 2.09 -2.09 -6.75
N LEU A 11 3.42 -2.07 -6.83
CA LEU A 11 4.31 -2.23 -5.70
C LEU A 11 5.41 -1.18 -5.79
N ASP A 12 5.56 -0.32 -4.77
CA ASP A 12 6.52 0.79 -4.78
C ASP A 12 7.93 0.33 -5.23
N LYS A 13 8.39 -0.80 -4.70
CA LYS A 13 9.76 -1.25 -4.89
C LYS A 13 10.06 -1.61 -6.34
N ALA A 14 9.03 -2.02 -7.08
CA ALA A 14 9.12 -2.38 -8.48
C ALA A 14 8.73 -1.24 -9.44
N CYS A 15 7.88 -0.30 -8.99
CA CYS A 15 7.25 0.70 -9.84
C CYS A 15 7.83 2.12 -9.66
N ILE A 16 8.66 2.35 -8.65
CA ILE A 16 9.25 3.64 -8.31
C ILE A 16 10.77 3.56 -8.44
N ASP A 17 11.38 4.62 -8.96
CA ASP A 17 12.83 4.82 -8.87
C ASP A 17 13.26 5.03 -7.41
N GLN A 18 13.86 3.99 -6.84
CA GLN A 18 14.34 3.97 -5.47
C GLN A 18 15.55 4.90 -5.24
N THR A 19 16.17 5.41 -6.31
CA THR A 19 17.29 6.36 -6.25
C THR A 19 16.83 7.81 -6.20
N ASN A 20 15.55 8.08 -6.48
CA ASN A 20 14.95 9.42 -6.47
C ASN A 20 13.62 9.44 -5.70
N ILE A 21 13.73 9.38 -4.37
CA ILE A 21 12.58 9.27 -3.46
C ILE A 21 11.70 10.54 -3.46
N ASP A 22 12.28 11.72 -3.70
CA ASP A 22 11.49 12.97 -3.69
C ASP A 22 10.47 12.99 -4.83
N GLN A 23 10.90 12.56 -6.03
CA GLN A 23 10.01 12.41 -7.17
C GLN A 23 8.98 11.31 -6.92
N ALA A 24 9.41 10.19 -6.32
CA ALA A 24 8.52 9.10 -5.95
C ALA A 24 7.37 9.53 -5.04
N LEU A 25 7.70 10.27 -3.97
CA LEU A 25 6.75 10.79 -3.00
C LEU A 25 5.74 11.73 -3.64
N THR A 26 6.16 12.54 -4.60
CA THR A 26 5.29 13.46 -5.34
C THR A 26 4.24 12.72 -6.18
N CYS A 27 4.62 11.56 -6.75
CA CYS A 27 3.74 10.77 -7.60
C CYS A 27 2.89 9.74 -6.83
N LEU A 28 3.25 9.41 -5.59
CA LEU A 28 2.56 8.42 -4.74
C LEU A 28 1.03 8.62 -4.70
N PRO A 29 0.49 9.84 -4.55
CA PRO A 29 -0.96 10.06 -4.55
C PRO A 29 -1.63 9.67 -5.88
N ILE A 30 -0.95 9.87 -7.02
CA ILE A 30 -1.46 9.54 -8.34
C ILE A 30 -1.58 8.02 -8.50
N PHE A 31 -0.54 7.28 -8.11
CA PHE A 31 -0.55 5.83 -8.17
C PHE A 31 -1.64 5.23 -7.28
N LEU A 32 -1.73 5.69 -6.03
CA LEU A 32 -2.72 5.18 -5.08
C LEU A 32 -4.16 5.55 -5.44
N ALA A 33 -4.40 6.69 -6.08
CA ALA A 33 -5.71 7.06 -6.60
C ALA A 33 -6.19 6.10 -7.71
N GLY A 34 -5.26 5.51 -8.47
CA GLY A 34 -5.56 4.52 -9.52
C GLY A 34 -5.90 3.13 -8.99
N CYS A 35 -5.57 2.83 -7.72
CA CYS A 35 -5.77 1.51 -7.14
C CYS A 35 -7.24 1.28 -6.73
N GLN A 36 -7.79 0.14 -7.11
CA GLN A 36 -9.14 -0.25 -6.67
C GLN A 36 -9.15 -0.71 -5.22
N ARG A 37 -8.06 -1.32 -4.75
CA ARG A 37 -7.86 -1.82 -3.38
C ARG A 37 -6.41 -1.62 -2.95
N LEU A 38 -6.18 -1.57 -1.65
CA LEU A 38 -4.86 -1.57 -1.03
C LEU A 38 -4.68 -2.87 -0.25
N LEU A 39 -3.68 -3.67 -0.62
CA LEU A 39 -3.31 -4.88 0.11
C LEU A 39 -2.19 -4.56 1.10
N VAL A 40 -2.48 -4.67 2.39
CA VAL A 40 -1.53 -4.50 3.48
C VAL A 40 -1.04 -5.86 3.92
N VAL A 41 0.22 -6.14 3.67
CA VAL A 41 0.87 -7.37 4.12
C VAL A 41 1.66 -7.05 5.39
N ALA A 42 1.01 -7.19 6.53
CA ALA A 42 1.48 -6.71 7.82
C ALA A 42 2.38 -7.75 8.52
N GLY A 43 3.66 -7.41 8.68
CA GLY A 43 4.58 -8.06 9.61
C GLY A 43 4.79 -7.23 10.89
N PRO A 44 5.62 -7.69 11.84
CA PRO A 44 5.79 -7.05 13.15
C PRO A 44 6.24 -5.59 13.11
N THR A 45 6.96 -5.20 12.05
CA THR A 45 7.51 -3.85 11.88
C THR A 45 6.63 -2.94 11.02
N PHE A 46 5.52 -3.43 10.44
CA PHE A 46 4.71 -2.69 9.47
C PHE A 46 4.29 -1.31 10.00
N CYS A 47 3.69 -1.27 11.19
CA CYS A 47 3.22 -0.02 11.82
C CYS A 47 4.34 0.93 12.27
N ARG A 48 5.61 0.51 12.21
CA ARG A 48 6.77 1.34 12.56
C ARG A 48 7.47 1.93 11.34
N ARG A 49 7.14 1.48 10.13
CA ARG A 49 7.73 1.99 8.89
C ARG A 49 6.90 3.15 8.37
N LEU A 50 7.51 4.34 8.34
CA LEU A 50 6.84 5.57 7.90
C LEU A 50 6.21 5.43 6.51
N TRP A 51 6.92 4.81 5.56
CA TRP A 51 6.42 4.60 4.20
C TRP A 51 5.09 3.84 4.18
N CYS A 52 5.00 2.73 4.91
CA CYS A 52 3.78 1.92 5.00
C CYS A 52 2.58 2.73 5.54
N LEU A 53 2.80 3.58 6.53
CA LEU A 53 1.76 4.45 7.08
C LEU A 53 1.38 5.58 6.10
N LEU A 54 2.37 6.14 5.38
CA LEU A 54 2.13 7.14 4.35
C LEU A 54 1.31 6.58 3.19
N GLU A 55 1.50 5.33 2.79
CA GLU A 55 0.71 4.68 1.76
C GLU A 55 -0.76 4.54 2.19
N ILE A 56 -1.01 4.05 3.41
CA ILE A 56 -2.38 3.95 3.96
C ILE A 56 -3.03 5.33 4.03
N PHE A 57 -2.33 6.31 4.60
CA PHE A 57 -2.83 7.67 4.72
C PHE A 57 -3.14 8.26 3.35
N THR A 58 -2.21 8.17 2.41
CA THR A 58 -2.35 8.73 1.06
C THR A 58 -3.49 8.06 0.30
N PHE A 59 -3.61 6.72 0.37
CA PHE A 59 -4.72 6.00 -0.26
C PHE A 59 -6.07 6.53 0.23
N LEU A 60 -6.26 6.67 1.55
CA LEU A 60 -7.48 7.23 2.13
C LEU A 60 -7.72 8.68 1.69
N ARG A 61 -6.66 9.52 1.67
CA ARG A 61 -6.77 10.92 1.21
C ARG A 61 -7.10 11.06 -0.27
N MET A 62 -6.75 10.08 -1.09
CA MET A 62 -7.03 10.05 -2.53
C MET A 62 -8.39 9.42 -2.89
N GLY A 63 -9.29 9.27 -1.91
CA GLY A 63 -10.64 8.72 -2.11
C GLY A 63 -10.74 7.21 -1.87
N GLY A 64 -9.65 6.58 -1.42
CA GLY A 64 -9.66 5.27 -0.78
C GLY A 64 -10.65 5.22 0.38
N SER A 65 -11.21 4.04 0.66
CA SER A 65 -12.02 3.81 1.86
C SER A 65 -11.47 2.62 2.63
N VAL A 66 -11.80 2.53 3.91
CA VAL A 66 -11.28 1.47 4.81
C VAL A 66 -11.71 0.09 4.32
N GLU A 67 -12.91 -0.03 3.72
CA GLU A 67 -13.44 -1.28 3.17
C GLU A 67 -12.67 -1.75 1.92
N ARG A 68 -11.85 -0.88 1.32
CA ARG A 68 -10.97 -1.19 0.19
C ARG A 68 -9.55 -1.53 0.63
N ILE A 69 -9.27 -1.57 1.94
CA ILE A 69 -8.00 -2.00 2.51
C ILE A 69 -8.15 -3.45 2.99
N GLU A 70 -7.34 -4.34 2.46
CA GLU A 70 -7.30 -5.76 2.83
C GLU A 70 -6.01 -6.02 3.59
N VAL A 71 -6.10 -6.57 4.80
CA VAL A 71 -4.95 -6.80 5.68
C VAL A 71 -4.67 -8.29 5.79
N LEU A 72 -3.46 -8.71 5.40
CA LEU A 72 -2.93 -10.05 5.58
C LEU A 72 -1.77 -9.99 6.57
N PHE A 73 -1.89 -10.71 7.68
CA PHE A 73 -0.82 -10.82 8.67
C PHE A 73 0.15 -11.94 8.28
N ILE A 74 1.44 -11.63 8.13
CA ILE A 74 2.50 -12.62 7.86
C ILE A 74 3.02 -13.27 9.16
N ALA A 75 3.01 -12.52 10.26
CA ALA A 75 3.28 -13.01 11.59
C ALA A 75 2.20 -12.44 12.52
N ASP A 76 1.80 -13.21 13.54
CA ASP A 76 0.80 -12.74 14.50
C ASP A 76 1.50 -11.78 15.47
N PRO A 77 1.24 -10.47 15.42
CA PRO A 77 1.94 -9.50 16.27
C PRO A 77 1.64 -9.70 17.76
N LEU A 78 0.66 -10.54 18.12
CA LEU A 78 0.38 -10.94 19.50
C LEU A 78 1.12 -12.23 19.92
N LYS A 79 1.63 -13.04 18.97
CA LYS A 79 2.35 -14.28 19.26
C LYS A 79 3.85 -14.21 18.96
N ASP A 80 4.25 -13.36 18.00
CA ASP A 80 5.63 -13.17 17.55
C ASP A 80 6.05 -11.69 17.73
N PRO A 81 6.23 -11.21 18.97
CA PRO A 81 6.59 -9.82 19.26
C PRO A 81 7.99 -9.42 18.80
#